data_AF-A0A3A4RTB7-F1
#
_entry.id   AF-A0A3A4RTB7-F1
#
_cell.length_a   1.000
_cell.length_b   1.000
_cell.length_c   1.000
_cell.angle_alpha   90.00
_cell.angle_beta   90.00
_cell.angle_gamma   90.00
#
_symmetry.space_group_name_H-M   'P 1'
#
loop_
_entity.id
_entity.type
_entity.pdbx_description
1 polymer ?
#
loop_
_entity_poly.entity_id
_entity_poly.type
_entity_poly.pdbx_seq_one_letter_code
_entity_poly.pdbx_strand_id
1 'polypeptide(L)'
;MDKTLAKTLGKIILLQSTVHVMQDEKELARFVCRGFSGIQSVHPVGMFIRGIYYPGNGDPVIRDEDIKTLFACLSDHRVSQHEYAKCVSDFESGYRVKCLRISTSIDLYGFLFARTDNESFFQEIRPYIENTLNLIALIIENNLQQQLLLAGKKDLEKQVVERTRELIAANRKLLKEITERKLADAEREKLQDQLFQAQKMESVGRLAGGVAHDFNNMLMVIIGNTEMIMGETDPSASFYVNLQEIYTSAHRSADLTRQLLAFARKQTISPKVLDLNELVSGMIRMIQRLIGE
;
A
#
# COMPACT_ATOMS: atom_id res chain seq x y z
N MET A 1 45.83 -40.19 35.22
CA MET A 1 45.53 -38.77 34.96
C MET A 1 46.15 -37.96 36.09
N ASP A 2 47.14 -37.12 35.77
CA ASP A 2 47.81 -36.28 36.77
C ASP A 2 46.78 -35.34 37.44
N LYS A 3 46.87 -35.14 38.76
CA LYS A 3 45.98 -34.22 39.52
C LYS A 3 46.01 -32.80 38.94
N THR A 4 47.14 -32.43 38.37
CA THR A 4 47.38 -31.17 37.66
C THR A 4 46.50 -31.01 36.42
N LEU A 5 46.40 -32.06 35.59
CA LEU A 5 45.60 -32.06 34.38
C LEU A 5 44.10 -31.97 34.70
N ALA A 6 43.64 -32.73 35.70
CA ALA A 6 42.24 -32.71 36.15
C ALA A 6 41.81 -31.30 36.62
N LYS A 7 42.66 -30.61 37.36
CA LYS A 7 42.42 -29.23 37.82
C LYS A 7 42.37 -28.24 36.66
N THR A 8 43.20 -28.44 35.64
CA THR A 8 43.25 -27.61 34.44
C THR A 8 42.00 -27.77 33.58
N LEU A 9 41.58 -29.01 33.32
CA LEU A 9 40.35 -29.31 32.59
C LEU A 9 39.11 -28.75 33.31
N GLY A 10 39.06 -28.85 34.64
CA GLY A 10 37.98 -28.24 35.44
C GLY A 10 37.87 -26.72 35.26
N LYS A 11 38.99 -26.01 35.14
CA LYS A 11 38.99 -24.55 34.85
C LYS A 11 38.50 -24.24 33.45
N ILE A 12 38.90 -25.03 32.44
CA ILE A 12 38.45 -24.86 31.06
C ILE A 12 36.94 -25.05 30.96
N ILE A 13 36.39 -26.09 31.61
CA ILE A 13 34.94 -26.35 31.64
C ILE A 13 34.20 -25.20 32.32
N LEU A 14 34.72 -24.67 33.43
CA LEU A 14 34.12 -23.50 34.10
C LEU A 14 34.16 -22.25 33.21
N LEU A 15 35.25 -22.06 32.47
CA LEU A 15 35.36 -20.96 31.51
C LEU A 15 34.26 -21.10 30.43
N GLN A 16 34.12 -22.28 29.84
CA GLN A 16 33.10 -22.60 28.83
C GLN A 16 31.68 -22.35 29.32
N SER A 17 31.34 -22.71 30.56
CA SER A 17 30.00 -22.46 31.10
C SER A 17 29.73 -20.99 31.38
N THR A 18 30.77 -20.21 31.71
CA THR A 18 30.62 -18.79 32.09
C THR A 18 30.55 -17.85 30.89
N VAL A 19 31.21 -18.18 29.78
CA VAL A 19 31.27 -17.31 28.58
C VAL A 19 29.91 -17.08 27.91
N HIS A 20 28.94 -17.97 28.09
CA HIS A 20 27.60 -17.83 27.51
C HIS A 20 26.78 -16.63 28.04
N VAL A 21 27.16 -16.07 29.19
CA VAL A 21 26.40 -14.99 29.85
C VAL A 21 26.91 -13.60 29.46
N MET A 22 28.09 -13.50 28.84
CA MET A 22 28.70 -12.22 28.49
C MET A 22 28.21 -11.72 27.13
N GLN A 23 27.71 -10.48 27.08
CA GLN A 23 27.19 -9.85 25.87
C GLN A 23 28.18 -8.88 25.21
N ASP A 24 29.15 -8.36 25.97
CA ASP A 24 30.16 -7.44 25.47
C ASP A 24 31.41 -8.19 24.99
N GLU A 25 31.77 -8.00 23.73
CA GLU A 25 32.91 -8.67 23.07
C GLU A 25 34.23 -8.40 23.81
N LYS A 26 34.40 -7.18 24.33
CA LYS A 26 35.64 -6.74 24.98
C LYS A 26 35.78 -7.31 26.39
N GLU A 27 34.70 -7.35 27.15
CA GLU A 27 34.66 -8.02 28.46
C GLU A 27 34.85 -9.52 28.33
N LEU A 28 34.19 -10.14 27.36
CA LEU A 28 34.33 -11.56 27.03
C LEU A 28 35.79 -11.89 26.67
N ALA A 29 36.41 -11.11 25.79
CA ALA A 29 37.79 -11.33 25.37
C ALA A 29 38.78 -11.26 26.55
N ARG A 30 38.63 -10.26 27.42
CA ARG A 30 39.46 -10.10 28.63
C ARG A 30 39.21 -11.19 29.66
N PHE A 31 37.97 -11.63 29.81
CA PHE A 31 37.61 -12.73 30.72
C PHE A 31 38.30 -14.03 30.29
N VAL A 32 38.26 -14.33 28.99
CA VAL A 32 38.91 -15.50 28.39
C VAL A 32 40.43 -15.45 28.58
N CYS A 33 41.08 -14.31 28.29
CA CYS A 33 42.53 -14.14 28.50
C CYS A 33 42.94 -14.38 29.96
N ARG A 34 42.18 -13.84 30.91
CA ARG A 34 42.42 -14.03 32.36
C ARG A 34 42.19 -15.48 32.78
N GLY A 35 41.16 -16.14 32.23
CA GLY A 35 40.85 -17.54 32.50
C GLY A 35 42.01 -18.47 32.15
N PHE A 36 42.61 -18.29 30.97
CA PHE A 36 43.73 -19.11 30.52
C PHE A 36 45.06 -18.77 31.22
N SER A 37 45.30 -17.51 31.59
CA SER A 37 46.51 -17.10 32.34
C SER A 37 46.63 -17.76 33.72
N GLY A 38 45.55 -18.36 34.23
CA GLY A 38 45.51 -19.14 35.47
C GLY A 38 45.79 -20.64 35.30
N ILE A 39 46.06 -21.12 34.08
CA ILE A 39 46.49 -22.50 33.83
C ILE A 39 47.97 -22.64 34.19
N GLN A 40 48.33 -23.78 34.79
CA GLN A 40 49.72 -24.05 35.16
C GLN A 40 50.61 -24.04 33.92
N SER A 41 51.79 -23.42 34.03
CA SER A 41 52.75 -23.32 32.93
C SER A 41 52.28 -22.49 31.73
N VAL A 42 51.19 -21.73 31.87
CA VAL A 42 50.64 -20.84 30.84
C VAL A 42 50.59 -19.42 31.40
N HIS A 43 51.56 -18.59 31.01
CA HIS A 43 51.74 -17.24 31.53
C HIS A 43 52.47 -16.35 30.52
N PRO A 44 52.05 -15.11 30.28
CA PRO A 44 50.69 -14.54 30.25
C PRO A 44 49.99 -14.78 28.90
N VAL A 45 48.67 -14.52 28.84
CA VAL A 45 47.83 -14.76 27.66
C VAL A 45 47.17 -13.47 27.15
N GLY A 46 47.28 -13.18 25.87
CA GLY A 46 46.56 -12.09 25.21
C GLY A 46 45.80 -12.60 23.99
N MET A 47 44.77 -11.88 23.54
CA MET A 47 43.95 -12.31 22.42
C MET A 47 43.73 -11.18 21.45
N PHE A 48 43.77 -11.47 20.16
CA PHE A 48 43.43 -10.52 19.12
C PHE A 48 42.15 -10.97 18.44
N ILE A 49 41.14 -10.11 18.38
CA ILE A 49 39.87 -10.40 17.68
C ILE A 49 39.56 -9.20 16.78
N ARG A 50 39.28 -9.48 15.49
CA ARG A 50 38.79 -8.48 14.51
C ARG A 50 39.54 -7.13 14.50
N GLY A 51 40.87 -7.15 14.59
CA GLY A 51 41.67 -5.92 14.53
C GLY A 51 42.05 -5.33 15.88
N ILE A 52 41.53 -5.87 16.99
CA ILE A 52 41.69 -5.32 18.33
C ILE A 52 42.44 -6.31 19.23
N TYR A 53 43.50 -5.83 19.88
CA TYR A 53 44.23 -6.60 20.90
C TYR A 53 43.58 -6.44 22.28
N TYR A 54 43.38 -7.57 22.94
CA TYR A 54 42.81 -7.70 24.27
C TYR A 54 43.88 -8.27 25.22
N PRO A 55 44.41 -7.45 26.14
CA PRO A 55 45.44 -7.85 27.08
C PRO A 55 44.91 -8.81 28.15
N GLY A 56 45.80 -9.64 28.71
CA GLY A 56 45.55 -10.47 29.89
C GLY A 56 46.36 -9.98 31.09
N ASN A 57 45.92 -10.31 32.31
CA ASN A 57 46.64 -9.86 33.50
C ASN A 57 48.12 -10.31 33.46
N GLY A 58 49.03 -9.33 33.35
CA GLY A 58 50.48 -9.56 33.28
C GLY A 58 51.05 -9.69 31.87
N ASP A 59 50.42 -9.05 30.88
CA ASP A 59 50.72 -8.99 29.43
C ASP A 59 52.08 -9.51 28.96
N PRO A 60 52.10 -10.35 27.91
CA PRO A 60 53.36 -10.75 27.30
C PRO A 60 54.05 -9.49 26.76
N VAL A 61 55.38 -9.42 26.85
CA VAL A 61 56.19 -8.32 26.29
C VAL A 61 56.16 -8.39 24.76
N ILE A 62 54.97 -8.34 24.17
CA ILE A 62 54.73 -8.30 22.73
C ILE A 62 54.33 -6.86 22.45
N ARG A 63 55.09 -6.17 21.61
CA ARG A 63 54.78 -4.78 21.29
C ARG A 63 53.56 -4.78 20.37
N ASP A 64 52.68 -3.81 20.54
CA ASP A 64 51.50 -3.63 19.68
C ASP A 64 51.86 -3.59 18.18
N GLU A 65 53.06 -3.11 17.83
CA GLU A 65 53.58 -3.07 16.46
C GLU A 65 53.89 -4.45 15.88
N ASP A 66 54.43 -5.36 16.69
CA ASP A 66 54.72 -6.74 16.27
C ASP A 66 53.39 -7.50 16.01
N ILE A 67 52.37 -7.24 16.83
CA ILE A 67 51.02 -7.81 16.68
C ILE A 67 50.32 -7.27 15.43
N LYS A 68 50.41 -5.95 15.20
CA LYS A 68 49.89 -5.31 13.98
C LYS A 68 50.54 -5.86 12.72
N THR A 69 51.84 -6.14 12.77
CA THR A 69 52.61 -6.71 11.65
C THR A 69 52.16 -8.13 11.35
N LEU A 70 52.01 -8.97 12.37
CA LEU A 70 51.42 -10.31 12.24
C LEU A 70 50.01 -10.24 11.63
N PHE A 71 49.16 -9.29 12.05
CA PHE A 71 47.82 -9.16 11.50
C PHE A 71 47.80 -8.64 10.05
N ALA A 72 48.65 -7.66 9.70
CA ALA A 72 48.76 -7.18 8.32
C ALA A 72 49.11 -8.33 7.36
N CYS A 73 50.02 -9.21 7.78
CA CYS A 73 50.40 -10.44 7.08
C CYS A 73 49.22 -11.44 6.92
N LEU A 74 48.24 -11.42 7.82
CA LEU A 74 47.16 -12.42 7.92
C LEU A 74 45.79 -11.91 7.46
N SER A 75 45.64 -10.60 7.28
CA SER A 75 44.38 -9.93 6.93
C SER A 75 43.98 -10.07 5.47
N ASP A 76 44.91 -10.45 4.59
CA ASP A 76 44.63 -10.78 3.19
C ASP A 76 44.02 -12.19 3.11
N HIS A 77 42.75 -12.30 2.70
CA HIS A 77 42.01 -13.56 2.62
C HIS A 77 42.56 -14.53 1.55
N ARG A 78 43.70 -14.19 0.93
CA ARG A 78 44.41 -14.95 -0.10
C ARG A 78 45.74 -15.55 0.39
N VAL A 79 46.11 -15.35 1.66
CA VAL A 79 47.35 -15.91 2.23
C VAL A 79 47.25 -17.44 2.21
N SER A 80 48.20 -18.08 1.54
CA SER A 80 48.25 -19.54 1.49
C SER A 80 48.49 -20.12 2.89
N GLN A 81 48.07 -21.36 3.14
CA GLN A 81 48.36 -22.04 4.42
C GLN A 81 49.86 -22.07 4.74
N HIS A 82 50.70 -22.09 3.70
CA HIS A 82 52.15 -22.07 3.85
C HIS A 82 52.67 -20.70 4.30
N GLU A 83 52.22 -19.61 3.68
CA GLU A 83 52.59 -18.24 4.07
C GLU A 83 52.07 -17.90 5.46
N TYR A 84 50.86 -18.34 5.78
CA TYR A 84 50.29 -18.27 7.13
C TYR A 84 51.20 -18.98 8.15
N ALA A 85 51.56 -20.25 7.89
CA ALA A 85 52.36 -21.05 8.80
C ALA A 85 53.76 -20.45 8.98
N LYS A 86 54.34 -19.92 7.90
CA LYS A 86 55.61 -19.21 7.93
C LYS A 86 55.54 -17.93 8.76
N CYS A 87 54.54 -17.08 8.53
CA CYS A 87 54.38 -15.82 9.25
C CYS A 87 54.16 -16.03 10.76
N VAL A 88 53.37 -17.05 11.12
CA VAL A 88 53.18 -17.46 12.52
C VAL A 88 54.47 -18.05 13.10
N SER A 89 55.16 -18.93 12.38
CA SER A 89 56.42 -19.54 12.84
C SER A 89 57.52 -18.49 13.05
N ASP A 90 57.63 -17.51 12.16
CA ASP A 90 58.61 -16.43 12.27
C ASP A 90 58.31 -15.58 13.53
N PHE A 91 57.04 -15.30 13.79
CA PHE A 91 56.59 -14.64 15.02
C PHE A 91 56.87 -15.47 16.29
N GLU A 92 56.54 -16.77 16.29
CA GLU A 92 56.83 -17.69 17.42
C GLU A 92 58.34 -17.93 17.63
N SER A 93 59.17 -17.76 16.61
CA SER A 93 60.62 -17.95 16.74
C SER A 93 61.31 -16.79 17.50
N GLY A 94 60.77 -15.57 17.37
CA GLY A 94 61.28 -14.38 18.04
C GLY A 94 60.80 -14.22 19.48
N TYR A 95 59.71 -14.89 19.86
CA TYR A 95 59.06 -14.76 21.16
C TYR A 95 58.81 -16.15 21.76
N ARG A 96 58.95 -16.34 23.08
CA ARG A 96 58.54 -17.62 23.74
C ARG A 96 57.02 -17.78 23.84
N VAL A 97 56.28 -17.42 22.80
CA VAL A 97 54.82 -17.33 22.75
C VAL A 97 54.29 -18.38 21.79
N LYS A 98 53.25 -19.09 22.20
CA LYS A 98 52.47 -20.02 21.37
C LYS A 98 51.25 -19.29 20.83
N CYS A 99 50.94 -19.51 19.56
CA CYS A 99 49.79 -18.95 18.89
C CYS A 99 48.73 -20.03 18.62
N LEU A 100 47.49 -19.77 19.01
CA LEU A 100 46.34 -20.61 18.69
C LEU A 100 45.36 -19.82 17.84
N ARG A 101 44.92 -20.45 16.75
CA ARG A 101 43.94 -19.89 15.82
C ARG A 101 42.56 -19.90 16.46
N ILE A 102 41.83 -18.79 16.34
CA ILE A 102 40.43 -18.66 16.74
C ILE A 102 39.61 -18.54 15.47
N SER A 103 38.89 -19.59 15.10
CA SER A 103 38.10 -19.59 13.87
C SER A 103 36.83 -20.42 14.00
N THR A 104 35.84 -20.08 13.17
CA THR A 104 34.69 -20.94 12.93
C THR A 104 34.95 -21.78 11.69
N SER A 105 33.95 -22.57 11.27
CA SER A 105 34.04 -23.43 10.09
C SER A 105 34.31 -22.66 8.79
N ILE A 106 34.13 -21.33 8.79
CA ILE A 106 34.16 -20.51 7.57
C ILE A 106 35.12 -19.32 7.74
N ASP A 107 35.22 -18.72 8.93
CA ASP A 107 35.96 -17.47 9.13
C ASP A 107 37.02 -17.53 10.24
N LEU A 108 38.12 -16.79 10.03
CA LEU A 108 39.13 -16.53 11.05
C LEU A 108 38.74 -15.28 11.86
N TYR A 109 38.48 -15.45 13.15
CA TYR A 109 38.08 -14.37 14.04
C TYR A 109 39.27 -13.70 14.73
N GLY A 110 40.33 -14.46 14.97
CA GLY A 110 41.42 -13.98 15.80
C GLY A 110 42.49 -14.99 16.17
N PHE A 111 43.32 -14.60 17.13
CA PHE A 111 44.45 -15.38 17.64
C PHE A 111 44.54 -15.27 19.16
N LEU A 112 44.80 -16.40 19.83
CA LEU A 112 45.20 -16.43 21.22
C LEU A 112 46.71 -16.60 21.29
N PHE A 113 47.36 -15.72 22.04
CA PHE A 113 48.80 -15.74 22.31
C PHE A 113 49.02 -16.14 23.75
N ALA A 114 49.83 -17.17 23.98
CA ALA A 114 50.12 -17.66 25.31
C ALA A 114 51.60 -18.02 25.44
N ARG A 115 52.31 -17.46 26.43
CA ARG A 115 53.66 -17.96 26.73
C ARG A 115 53.58 -19.18 27.63
N THR A 116 54.44 -20.17 27.37
CA THR A 116 54.54 -21.40 28.16
C THR A 116 55.99 -21.76 28.44
N ASP A 117 56.23 -22.25 29.64
CA ASP A 117 57.51 -22.81 30.11
C ASP A 117 57.51 -24.35 30.13
N ASN A 118 56.39 -25.00 29.79
CA ASN A 118 56.27 -26.45 29.69
C ASN A 118 55.54 -26.85 28.39
N GLU A 119 56.32 -27.14 27.35
CA GLU A 119 55.80 -27.45 26.02
C GLU A 119 55.01 -28.75 25.96
N SER A 120 55.46 -29.80 26.64
CA SER A 120 54.75 -31.08 26.68
C SER A 120 53.37 -30.94 27.29
N PHE A 121 53.25 -30.17 28.39
CA PHE A 121 51.97 -29.91 29.03
C PHE A 121 51.06 -29.05 28.14
N PHE A 122 51.61 -28.02 27.48
CA PHE A 122 50.85 -27.17 26.58
C PHE A 122 50.25 -27.98 25.42
N GLN A 123 51.00 -28.91 24.82
CA GLN A 123 50.47 -29.75 23.73
C GLN A 123 49.35 -30.70 24.21
N GLU A 124 49.39 -31.16 25.46
CA GLU A 124 48.34 -32.02 26.03
C GLU A 124 47.02 -31.26 26.22
N ILE A 125 47.07 -29.99 26.65
CA ILE A 125 45.87 -29.18 26.91
C ILE A 125 45.40 -28.37 25.69
N ARG A 126 46.25 -28.21 24.67
CA ARG A 126 46.01 -27.40 23.47
C ARG A 126 44.65 -27.68 22.80
N PRO A 127 44.23 -28.95 22.55
CA PRO A 127 42.95 -29.21 21.90
C PRO A 127 41.75 -28.68 22.69
N TYR A 128 41.83 -28.68 24.02
CA TYR A 128 40.76 -28.17 24.88
C TYR A 128 40.69 -26.64 24.86
N ILE A 129 41.85 -25.98 24.78
CA ILE A 129 41.93 -24.53 24.62
C ILE A 129 41.37 -24.14 23.25
N GLU A 130 41.80 -24.78 22.17
CA GLU A 130 41.32 -24.53 20.80
C GLU A 130 39.80 -24.74 20.69
N ASN A 131 39.26 -25.84 21.22
CA ASN A 131 37.81 -26.08 21.23
C ASN A 131 37.04 -24.99 21.98
N THR A 132 37.57 -24.54 23.13
CA THR A 132 36.96 -23.46 23.92
C THR A 132 36.96 -22.14 23.15
N LEU A 133 38.07 -21.80 22.51
CA LEU A 133 38.20 -20.59 21.69
C LEU A 133 37.27 -20.62 20.48
N ASN A 134 37.15 -21.75 19.79
CA ASN A 134 36.26 -21.89 18.64
C ASN A 134 34.78 -21.82 19.05
N LEU A 135 34.41 -22.37 20.21
CA LEU A 135 33.07 -22.20 20.79
C LEU A 135 32.78 -20.71 21.08
N ILE A 136 33.74 -19.98 21.65
CA ILE A 136 33.61 -18.55 21.92
C ILE A 136 33.45 -17.76 20.61
N ALA A 137 34.23 -18.09 19.58
CA ALA A 137 34.12 -17.48 18.25
C ALA A 137 32.70 -17.64 17.67
N LEU A 138 32.14 -18.86 17.77
CA LEU A 138 30.77 -19.15 17.33
C LEU A 138 29.73 -18.34 18.12
N ILE A 139 29.92 -18.15 19.43
CA ILE A 139 29.00 -17.34 20.26
C ILE A 139 29.05 -15.87 19.84
N ILE A 140 30.25 -15.31 19.63
CA ILE A 140 30.44 -13.93 19.18
C ILE A 140 29.77 -13.72 17.81
N GLU A 141 30.01 -14.65 16.86
CA GLU A 141 29.39 -14.62 15.54
C GLU A 141 27.86 -14.63 15.62
N ASN A 142 27.29 -15.58 16.38
CA ASN A 142 25.84 -15.69 16.53
C ASN A 142 25.24 -14.42 17.16
N ASN A 143 25.85 -13.88 18.22
CA ASN A 143 25.38 -12.65 18.86
C ASN A 143 25.38 -11.46 17.89
N LEU A 144 26.42 -11.32 17.06
CA LEU A 144 26.48 -10.28 16.04
C LEU A 144 25.38 -10.46 14.98
N GLN A 145 25.17 -11.69 14.50
CA GLN A 145 24.10 -12.01 13.55
C GLN A 145 22.71 -11.69 14.12
N GLN A 146 22.45 -12.04 15.39
CA GLN A 146 21.20 -11.71 16.07
C GLN A 146 20.96 -10.20 16.16
N GLN A 147 22.00 -9.42 16.51
CA GLN A 147 21.89 -7.96 16.57
C GLN A 147 21.58 -7.34 15.20
N LEU A 148 22.26 -7.80 14.15
CA LEU A 148 22.02 -7.34 12.78
C LEU A 148 20.59 -7.69 12.32
N LEU A 149 20.13 -8.90 12.63
CA LEU A 149 18.78 -9.36 12.30
C LEU A 149 17.71 -8.54 13.02
N LEU A 150 17.91 -8.23 14.30
CA LEU A 150 17.01 -7.36 15.06
C LEU A 150 16.98 -5.93 14.52
N ALA A 151 18.13 -5.38 14.14
CA ALA A 151 18.22 -4.06 13.52
C ALA A 151 17.48 -4.02 12.18
N GLY A 152 17.70 -5.04 11.32
CA GLY A 152 17.01 -5.17 10.04
C GLY A 152 15.50 -5.34 10.20
N LYS A 153 15.04 -6.16 11.16
CA LYS A 153 13.62 -6.32 11.48
C LYS A 153 12.99 -4.98 11.88
N LYS A 154 13.65 -4.23 12.75
CA LYS A 154 13.15 -2.92 13.22
C LYS A 154 13.04 -1.91 12.07
N ASP A 155 13.98 -1.92 11.14
CA ASP A 155 13.92 -1.06 9.96
C ASP A 155 12.78 -1.47 9.02
N LEU A 156 12.64 -2.78 8.75
CA LEU A 156 11.55 -3.32 7.95
C LEU A 156 10.18 -2.97 8.53
N GLU A 157 9.98 -3.12 9.85
CA GLU A 157 8.74 -2.75 10.52
C GLU A 157 8.41 -1.27 10.35
N LYS A 158 9.41 -0.38 10.42
CA LYS A 158 9.21 1.06 10.15
C LYS A 158 8.76 1.30 8.72
N GLN A 159 9.43 0.69 7.74
CA GLN A 159 9.07 0.83 6.33
C GLN A 159 7.66 0.33 6.05
N VAL A 160 7.28 -0.82 6.63
CA VAL A 160 5.91 -1.37 6.50
C VAL A 160 4.87 -0.41 7.07
N VAL A 161 5.11 0.17 8.25
CA VAL A 161 4.19 1.14 8.86
C VAL A 161 4.05 2.39 7.99
N GLU A 162 5.15 2.92 7.47
CA GLU A 162 5.14 4.10 6.60
C GLU A 162 4.39 3.84 5.30
N ARG A 163 4.71 2.75 4.58
CA ARG A 163 4.01 2.36 3.35
C ARG A 163 2.53 2.08 3.56
N THR A 164 2.17 1.46 4.69
CA THR A 164 0.76 1.22 5.03
C THR A 164 0.01 2.53 5.23
N ARG A 165 0.62 3.54 5.85
CA ARG A 165 0.02 4.87 6.02
C ARG A 165 -0.18 5.57 4.68
N GLU A 166 0.82 5.56 3.80
CA GLU A 166 0.72 6.13 2.45
C GLU A 166 -0.42 5.48 1.66
N LEU A 167 -0.50 4.15 1.68
CA LEU A 167 -1.52 3.40 0.96
C LEU A 167 -2.93 3.69 1.49
N ILE A 168 -3.11 3.76 2.81
CA ILE A 168 -4.41 4.11 3.41
C ILE A 168 -4.82 5.53 2.99
N ALA A 169 -3.90 6.49 3.01
CA ALA A 169 -4.17 7.86 2.58
C ALA A 169 -4.57 7.93 1.09
N ALA A 170 -3.84 7.22 0.22
CA ALA A 170 -4.14 7.13 -1.20
C ALA A 170 -5.51 6.47 -1.46
N ASN A 171 -5.80 5.35 -0.80
CA ASN A 171 -7.09 4.67 -0.90
C ASN A 171 -8.25 5.57 -0.45
N ARG A 172 -8.08 6.31 0.65
CA ARG A 172 -9.11 7.26 1.11
C ARG A 172 -9.38 8.35 0.08
N LYS A 173 -8.34 8.86 -0.58
CA LYS A 173 -8.48 9.86 -1.66
C LYS A 173 -9.20 9.27 -2.87
N LEU A 174 -8.79 8.09 -3.33
CA LEU A 174 -9.42 7.41 -4.47
C LEU A 174 -10.90 7.10 -4.20
N LEU A 175 -11.24 6.63 -3.00
CA LEU A 175 -12.63 6.39 -2.62
C LEU A 175 -13.47 7.68 -2.69
N LYS A 176 -12.91 8.81 -2.28
CA LYS A 176 -13.58 10.11 -2.39
C LYS A 176 -13.82 10.49 -3.85
N GLU A 177 -12.80 10.40 -4.69
CA GLU A 177 -12.90 10.71 -6.13
C GLU A 177 -13.91 9.80 -6.85
N ILE A 178 -13.95 8.50 -6.52
CA ILE A 178 -14.92 7.55 -7.07
C ILE A 178 -16.34 7.94 -6.68
N THR A 179 -16.58 8.29 -5.40
CA THR A 179 -17.91 8.70 -4.94
C THR A 179 -18.37 10.00 -5.61
N GLU A 180 -17.48 11.00 -5.68
CA GLU A 180 -17.76 12.26 -6.37
C GLU A 180 -18.11 12.04 -7.84
N ARG A 181 -17.35 11.18 -8.54
CA ARG A 181 -17.64 10.83 -9.93
C ARG A 181 -18.98 10.12 -10.10
N LYS A 182 -19.31 9.15 -9.24
CA LYS A 182 -20.59 8.44 -9.29
C LYS A 182 -21.79 9.37 -9.12
N LEU A 183 -21.68 10.34 -8.21
CA LEU A 183 -22.74 11.35 -8.01
C LEU A 183 -22.89 12.25 -9.24
N ALA A 184 -21.78 12.68 -9.85
CA ALA A 184 -21.81 13.49 -11.06
C ALA A 184 -22.42 12.72 -12.26
N ASP A 185 -22.08 11.44 -12.42
CA ASP A 185 -22.62 10.60 -13.49
C ASP A 185 -24.13 10.38 -13.32
N ALA A 186 -24.61 10.15 -12.09
CA ALA A 186 -26.04 10.00 -11.80
C ALA A 186 -26.84 11.29 -12.09
N GLU A 187 -26.31 12.46 -11.70
CA GLU A 187 -26.96 13.74 -12.01
C GLU A 187 -26.97 14.02 -13.51
N ARG A 188 -25.89 13.65 -14.21
CA ARG A 188 -25.82 13.77 -15.67
C ARG A 188 -26.87 12.91 -16.37
N GLU A 189 -27.05 11.67 -15.95
CA GLU A 189 -28.07 10.76 -16.50
C GLU A 189 -29.48 11.34 -16.32
N LYS A 190 -29.80 11.81 -15.11
CA LYS A 190 -31.07 12.46 -14.80
C LYS A 190 -31.32 13.70 -15.67
N LEU A 191 -30.30 14.55 -15.88
CA LEU A 191 -30.42 15.73 -16.74
C LEU A 191 -30.59 15.35 -18.21
N GLN A 192 -29.94 14.28 -18.67
CA GLN A 192 -30.11 13.75 -20.03
C GLN A 192 -31.55 13.26 -20.25
N ASP A 193 -32.13 12.55 -19.29
CA ASP A 193 -33.53 12.11 -19.36
C ASP A 193 -34.51 13.29 -19.40
N GLN A 194 -34.29 14.30 -18.57
CA GLN A 194 -35.10 15.52 -18.57
C GLN A 194 -35.00 16.26 -19.91
N LEU A 195 -33.80 16.37 -20.46
CA LEU A 195 -33.57 17.00 -21.76
C LEU A 195 -34.25 16.21 -22.89
N PHE A 196 -34.15 14.88 -22.87
CA PHE A 196 -34.83 14.02 -23.83
C PHE A 196 -36.36 14.19 -23.77
N GLN A 197 -36.95 14.23 -22.57
CA GLN A 197 -38.39 14.50 -22.44
C GLN A 197 -38.78 15.90 -22.91
N ALA A 198 -37.97 16.92 -22.61
CA ALA A 198 -38.23 18.27 -23.08
C ALA A 198 -38.21 18.35 -24.62
N GLN A 199 -37.24 17.69 -25.27
CA GLN A 199 -37.15 17.60 -26.74
C GLN A 199 -38.33 16.83 -27.35
N LYS A 200 -38.77 15.75 -26.70
CA LYS A 200 -39.97 15.01 -27.11
C LYS A 200 -41.21 15.91 -27.06
N MET A 201 -41.40 16.63 -25.96
CA MET A 201 -42.53 17.56 -25.81
C MET A 201 -42.48 18.73 -26.79
N GLU A 202 -41.28 19.24 -27.10
CA GLU A 202 -41.12 20.27 -28.15
C GLU A 202 -41.54 19.74 -29.52
N SER A 203 -41.13 18.52 -29.88
CA SER A 203 -41.47 17.89 -31.16
C SER A 203 -42.97 17.63 -31.28
N VAL A 204 -43.61 17.14 -30.21
CA VAL A 204 -45.06 16.96 -30.13
C VAL A 204 -45.78 18.30 -30.28
N GLY A 205 -45.32 19.36 -29.59
CA GLY A 205 -45.89 20.69 -29.72
C GLY A 205 -45.79 21.24 -31.14
N ARG A 206 -44.64 21.07 -31.81
CA ARG A 206 -44.44 21.52 -33.19
C ARG A 206 -45.35 20.79 -34.18
N LEU A 207 -45.46 19.47 -34.06
CA LEU A 207 -46.38 18.65 -34.86
C LEU A 207 -47.84 19.06 -34.63
N ALA A 208 -48.26 19.19 -33.38
CA ALA A 208 -49.62 19.60 -33.03
C ALA A 208 -49.94 21.00 -33.58
N GLY A 209 -48.99 21.93 -33.55
CA GLY A 209 -49.16 23.27 -34.12
C GLY A 209 -49.34 23.28 -35.64
N GLY A 210 -48.61 22.43 -36.37
CA GLY A 210 -48.76 22.25 -37.81
C GLY A 210 -50.11 21.62 -38.16
N VAL A 211 -50.46 20.49 -37.52
CA VAL A 211 -51.74 19.79 -37.74
C VAL A 211 -52.92 20.71 -37.40
N ALA A 212 -52.88 21.41 -36.26
CA ALA A 212 -53.95 22.32 -35.87
C ALA A 212 -54.09 23.53 -36.80
N HIS A 213 -52.98 24.03 -37.36
CA HIS A 213 -53.05 25.07 -38.39
C HIS A 213 -53.80 24.57 -39.64
N ASP A 214 -53.46 23.38 -40.12
CA ASP A 214 -54.07 22.82 -41.34
C ASP A 214 -55.55 22.46 -41.15
N PHE A 215 -55.93 21.94 -39.98
CA PHE A 215 -57.35 21.72 -39.63
C PHE A 215 -58.14 23.03 -39.60
N ASN A 216 -57.58 24.08 -39.00
CA ASN A 216 -58.23 25.39 -38.99
C ASN A 216 -58.42 25.94 -40.41
N ASN A 217 -57.47 25.71 -41.32
CA ASN A 217 -57.62 26.11 -42.72
C ASN A 217 -58.80 25.41 -43.38
N MET A 218 -58.94 24.10 -43.19
CA MET A 218 -60.06 23.33 -43.75
C MET A 218 -61.41 23.75 -43.14
N LEU A 219 -61.47 23.94 -41.83
CA LEU A 219 -62.69 24.35 -41.13
C LEU A 219 -63.15 25.74 -41.55
N MET A 220 -62.23 26.67 -41.80
CA MET A 220 -62.57 28.02 -42.26
C MET A 220 -63.23 28.01 -43.64
N VAL A 221 -62.81 27.12 -44.54
CA VAL A 221 -63.45 26.92 -45.84
C VAL A 221 -64.85 26.31 -45.67
N ILE A 222 -65.01 25.31 -44.79
CA ILE A 222 -66.31 24.69 -44.51
C ILE A 222 -67.28 25.72 -43.92
N ILE A 223 -66.84 26.49 -42.93
CA ILE A 223 -67.61 27.58 -42.31
C ILE A 223 -68.04 28.59 -43.38
N GLY A 224 -67.10 29.14 -44.15
CA GLY A 224 -67.41 30.15 -45.16
C GLY A 224 -68.37 29.66 -46.25
N ASN A 225 -68.19 28.44 -46.75
CA ASN A 225 -69.12 27.86 -47.73
C ASN A 225 -70.52 27.65 -47.15
N THR A 226 -70.60 27.18 -45.91
CA THR A 226 -71.90 26.95 -45.26
C THR A 226 -72.61 28.27 -44.97
N GLU A 227 -71.88 29.31 -44.54
CA GLU A 227 -72.42 30.67 -44.37
C GLU A 227 -72.97 31.25 -45.68
N MET A 228 -72.22 31.13 -46.78
CA MET A 228 -72.66 31.63 -48.09
C MET A 228 -73.94 30.94 -48.56
N ILE A 229 -74.00 29.61 -48.48
CA ILE A 229 -75.18 28.82 -48.88
C ILE A 229 -76.38 29.16 -47.99
N MET A 230 -76.19 29.31 -46.68
CA MET A 230 -77.26 29.70 -45.75
C MET A 230 -77.77 31.11 -46.02
N GLY A 231 -76.92 32.04 -46.46
CA GLY A 231 -77.31 33.41 -46.83
C GLY A 231 -78.19 33.48 -48.08
N GLU A 232 -78.08 32.51 -48.98
CA GLU A 232 -78.84 32.41 -50.24
C GLU A 232 -80.05 31.46 -50.16
N THR A 233 -80.22 30.72 -49.06
CA THR A 233 -81.29 29.73 -48.88
C THR A 233 -82.44 30.27 -48.01
N ASP A 234 -83.69 30.04 -48.41
CA ASP A 234 -84.87 30.34 -47.58
C ASP A 234 -84.80 29.54 -46.25
N PRO A 235 -84.93 30.18 -45.08
CA PRO A 235 -84.96 29.50 -43.78
C PRO A 235 -86.02 28.40 -43.65
N SER A 236 -87.06 28.43 -44.49
CA SER A 236 -88.15 27.46 -44.54
C SER A 236 -87.82 26.21 -45.37
N ALA A 237 -86.68 26.20 -46.07
CA ALA A 237 -86.24 25.06 -46.87
C ALA A 237 -85.92 23.85 -45.99
N SER A 238 -86.31 22.64 -46.43
CA SER A 238 -86.21 21.43 -45.62
C SER A 238 -84.78 21.04 -45.21
N PHE A 239 -83.76 21.57 -45.91
CA PHE A 239 -82.34 21.31 -45.64
C PHE A 239 -81.63 22.43 -44.87
N TYR A 240 -82.30 23.55 -44.58
CA TYR A 240 -81.70 24.68 -43.85
C TYR A 240 -81.21 24.26 -42.45
N VAL A 241 -81.97 23.40 -41.76
CA VAL A 241 -81.59 22.85 -40.45
C VAL A 241 -80.28 22.05 -40.52
N ASN A 242 -80.08 21.26 -41.58
CA ASN A 242 -78.85 20.50 -41.77
C ASN A 242 -77.64 21.42 -42.01
N LEU A 243 -77.82 22.51 -42.78
CA LEU A 243 -76.77 23.52 -42.98
C LEU A 243 -76.39 24.20 -41.67
N GLN A 244 -77.38 24.56 -40.83
CA GLN A 244 -77.17 25.14 -39.52
C GLN A 244 -76.37 24.20 -38.59
N GLU A 245 -76.64 22.90 -38.62
CA GLU A 245 -75.88 21.89 -37.86
C GLU A 245 -74.43 21.76 -38.35
N ILE A 246 -74.19 21.76 -39.66
CA ILE A 246 -72.84 21.73 -40.24
C ILE A 246 -72.06 22.97 -39.80
N TYR A 247 -72.64 24.16 -39.93
CA TYR A 247 -72.04 25.41 -39.50
C TYR A 247 -71.66 25.37 -38.02
N THR A 248 -72.62 25.01 -37.16
CA THR A 248 -72.42 24.94 -35.70
C THR A 248 -71.33 23.93 -35.32
N SER A 249 -71.29 22.78 -35.99
CA SER A 249 -70.30 21.72 -35.73
C SER A 249 -68.90 22.10 -36.20
N ALA A 250 -68.79 22.75 -37.37
CA ALA A 250 -67.52 23.26 -37.89
C ALA A 250 -66.96 24.36 -36.98
N HIS A 251 -67.82 25.27 -36.49
CA HIS A 251 -67.42 26.34 -35.59
C HIS A 251 -66.90 25.81 -34.24
N ARG A 252 -67.61 24.83 -33.65
CA ARG A 252 -67.13 24.13 -32.43
C ARG A 252 -65.80 23.43 -32.65
N SER A 253 -65.61 22.80 -33.81
CA SER A 253 -64.36 22.13 -34.16
C SER A 253 -63.21 23.14 -34.28
N ALA A 254 -63.45 24.31 -34.87
CA ALA A 254 -62.43 25.36 -35.01
C ALA A 254 -62.00 25.91 -33.64
N ASP A 255 -62.95 26.09 -32.71
CA ASP A 255 -62.63 26.51 -31.35
C ASP A 255 -61.80 25.46 -30.60
N LEU A 256 -62.08 24.17 -30.79
CA LEU A 256 -61.27 23.09 -30.22
C LEU A 256 -59.85 23.08 -30.81
N THR A 257 -59.72 23.24 -32.13
CA THR A 257 -58.43 23.30 -32.81
C THR A 257 -57.60 24.53 -32.38
N ARG A 258 -58.23 25.67 -32.10
CA ARG A 258 -57.56 26.85 -31.52
C ARG A 258 -57.00 26.59 -30.12
N GLN A 259 -57.71 25.85 -29.28
CA GLN A 259 -57.21 25.47 -27.94
C GLN A 259 -55.96 24.58 -28.05
N LEU A 260 -55.92 23.66 -29.02
CA LEU A 260 -54.73 22.84 -29.31
C LEU A 260 -53.55 23.68 -29.80
N LEU A 261 -53.81 24.70 -30.64
CA LEU A 261 -52.79 25.62 -31.16
C LEU A 261 -52.18 26.50 -30.04
N ALA A 262 -52.99 26.90 -29.04
CA ALA A 262 -52.54 27.65 -27.88
C ALA A 262 -51.58 26.83 -27.01
N PHE A 263 -51.85 25.53 -26.85
CA PHE A 263 -50.96 24.60 -26.16
C PHE A 263 -49.62 24.40 -26.90
N ALA A 264 -49.67 24.27 -28.23
CA ALA A 264 -48.50 24.07 -29.08
C ALA A 264 -47.52 25.27 -29.14
N ARG A 265 -48.02 26.50 -29.03
CA ARG A 265 -47.22 27.72 -29.32
C ARG A 265 -46.48 28.33 -28.14
N LYS A 266 -46.50 27.75 -26.93
CA LYS A 266 -45.98 28.42 -25.70
C LYS A 266 -46.44 29.90 -25.63
N GLN A 267 -47.69 30.20 -26.00
CA GLN A 267 -48.16 31.58 -25.94
C GLN A 267 -48.02 32.11 -24.51
N THR A 268 -47.61 33.37 -24.38
CA THR A 268 -47.52 34.08 -23.10
C THR A 268 -48.86 33.91 -22.36
N ILE A 269 -48.84 33.13 -21.29
CA ILE A 269 -50.03 32.79 -20.51
C ILE A 269 -50.47 34.07 -19.82
N SER A 270 -51.63 34.62 -20.21
CA SER A 270 -52.26 35.70 -19.47
C SER A 270 -53.04 35.07 -18.30
N PRO A 271 -52.61 35.22 -17.04
CA PRO A 271 -53.34 34.65 -15.92
C PRO A 271 -54.75 35.25 -15.86
N LYS A 272 -55.76 34.39 -15.78
CA LYS A 272 -57.15 34.75 -15.51
C LYS A 272 -57.60 34.02 -14.24
N VAL A 273 -58.42 34.68 -13.43
CA VAL A 273 -59.12 34.02 -12.32
C VAL A 273 -60.12 33.05 -12.93
N LEU A 274 -60.00 31.77 -12.61
CA LEU A 274 -60.82 30.69 -13.15
C LEU A 274 -61.41 29.88 -11.99
N ASP A 275 -62.69 29.50 -12.12
CA ASP A 275 -63.30 28.53 -11.22
C ASP A 275 -62.87 27.11 -11.63
N LEU A 276 -62.03 26.50 -10.79
CA LEU A 276 -61.51 25.16 -11.02
C LEU A 276 -62.63 24.10 -11.03
N ASN A 277 -63.72 24.30 -10.27
CA ASN A 277 -64.81 23.33 -10.23
C ASN A 277 -65.56 23.29 -11.56
N GLU A 278 -65.77 24.45 -12.18
CA GLU A 278 -66.45 24.55 -13.47
C GLU A 278 -65.61 23.96 -14.61
N LEU A 279 -64.30 24.21 -14.58
CA LEU A 279 -63.32 23.72 -15.55
C LEU A 279 -63.15 22.20 -15.49
N VAL A 280 -62.96 21.64 -14.28
CA VAL A 280 -62.83 20.19 -14.06
C VAL A 280 -64.13 19.48 -14.44
N SER A 281 -65.29 20.05 -14.09
CA SER A 281 -66.59 19.48 -14.47
C SER A 281 -66.82 19.49 -15.99
N GLY A 282 -66.35 20.53 -16.69
CA GLY A 282 -66.37 20.60 -18.15
C GLY A 282 -65.49 19.53 -18.80
N MET A 283 -64.25 19.35 -18.30
CA MET A 283 -63.32 18.34 -18.80
C MET A 283 -63.82 16.91 -18.55
N ILE A 284 -64.38 16.62 -17.36
CA ILE A 284 -64.93 15.30 -17.04
C ILE A 284 -66.06 14.94 -18.01
N ARG A 285 -66.97 15.86 -18.32
CA ARG A 285 -68.05 15.62 -19.30
C ARG A 285 -67.54 15.35 -20.71
N MET A 286 -66.47 16.03 -21.12
CA MET A 286 -65.85 15.83 -22.43
C MET A 286 -65.10 14.50 -22.51
N ILE A 287 -64.34 14.15 -21.47
CA ILE A 287 -63.57 12.90 -21.38
C ILE A 287 -64.51 11.68 -21.27
N GLN A 288 -65.60 11.79 -20.50
CA GLN A 288 -66.61 10.72 -20.40
C GLN A 288 -67.27 10.43 -21.75
N ARG A 289 -67.45 11.43 -22.60
CA ARG A 289 -67.95 11.25 -23.97
C ARG A 289 -66.94 10.58 -24.92
N LEU A 290 -65.65 10.75 -24.67
CA LEU A 290 -64.57 10.19 -25.50
C LEU A 290 -64.15 8.77 -25.10
N ILE A 291 -64.42 8.36 -23.85
CA ILE A 291 -64.10 7.02 -23.30
C ILE A 291 -65.35 6.12 -23.25
N GLY A 292 -66.52 6.64 -23.63
CA GLY A 292 -67.83 5.97 -23.53
C GLY A 292 -68.34 5.28 -24.80
N GLU A 293 -67.52 5.15 -25.85
CA GLU A 293 -67.73 4.25 -27.00
C GLU A 293 -66.68 3.13 -27.02
#